data_AF-A0AAX2TLC7-F1
#
_entry.id   AF-A0AAX2TLC7-F1
#
_cell.length_a   1.000
_cell.length_b   1.000
_cell.length_c   1.000
_cell.angle_alpha   90.00
_cell.angle_beta   90.00
_cell.angle_gamma   90.00
#
_symmetry.space_group_name_H-M   'P 1'
#
loop_
_entity.id
_entity.type
_entity.pdbx_description
1 polymer ?
#
loop_
_entity_poly.entity_id
_entity_poly.type
_entity_poly.pdbx_seq_one_letter_code
_entity_poly.pdbx_strand_id
1 'polypeptide(L)'
;MAATFVGFDSAWTDNPTLPGAICSVVYDGRRFGDFKELVRFGQALDFVREIHGLGQLTLVAIDQPTIVPNQSSMRPAERVGASVISWLGGGVQPANRARVRMFDDGAPIWSFLRDMGATEDPERGRSAAVGL
;
A
#
# COMPACT_ATOMS: atom_id res chain seq x y z
N MET A 1 -18.09 -3.65 -16.68
CA MET A 1 -17.97 -2.51 -15.75
C MET A 1 -16.54 -2.05 -15.80
N ALA A 2 -16.28 -0.76 -16.00
CA ALA A 2 -14.91 -0.25 -15.96
C ALA A 2 -14.50 -0.06 -14.50
N ALA A 3 -13.27 -0.47 -14.15
CA ALA A 3 -12.70 -0.32 -12.82
C ALA A 3 -11.26 0.18 -12.93
N THR A 4 -10.84 0.99 -11.97
CA THR A 4 -9.46 1.45 -11.88
C THR A 4 -8.77 0.79 -10.71
N PHE A 5 -7.66 0.13 -11.00
CA PHE A 5 -6.80 -0.47 -9.99
C PHE A 5 -5.62 0.46 -9.76
N VAL A 6 -5.36 0.83 -8.51
CA VAL A 6 -4.23 1.66 -8.11
C VAL A 6 -3.27 0.80 -7.31
N GLY A 7 -2.00 0.78 -7.70
CA GLY A 7 -0.93 0.15 -6.92
C GLY A 7 -0.04 1.22 -6.32
N PHE A 8 0.16 1.20 -5.00
CA PHE A 8 1.02 2.12 -4.28
C PHE A 8 2.11 1.37 -3.49
N ASP A 9 3.33 1.41 -4.01
CA ASP A 9 4.53 1.10 -3.23
C ASP A 9 4.90 2.35 -2.44
N SER A 10 4.65 2.33 -1.13
CA SER A 10 4.74 3.53 -0.32
C SER A 10 6.15 3.89 0.12
N ALA A 11 7.13 3.01 -0.11
CA ALA A 11 8.46 3.07 0.50
C ALA A 11 8.42 3.20 2.05
N TRP A 12 7.28 2.87 2.67
CA TRP A 12 6.94 2.79 4.09
C TRP A 12 7.11 4.06 4.94
N THR A 13 7.86 5.05 4.46
CA THR A 13 8.16 6.31 5.14
C THR A 13 7.97 7.47 4.17
N ASP A 14 7.66 8.66 4.69
CA ASP A 14 7.48 9.84 3.86
C ASP A 14 8.81 10.57 3.60
N ASN A 15 9.78 9.85 3.01
CA ASN A 15 11.13 10.33 2.77
C ASN A 15 11.24 11.02 1.39
N PRO A 16 11.59 12.32 1.31
CA PRO A 16 11.70 13.02 0.04
C PRO A 16 12.83 12.52 -0.86
N THR A 17 13.85 11.84 -0.33
CA THR A 17 14.95 11.29 -1.13
C THR A 17 14.76 9.83 -1.53
N LEU A 18 13.79 9.15 -0.92
CA LEU A 18 13.40 7.77 -1.21
C LEU A 18 11.87 7.69 -1.33
N PRO A 19 11.27 8.36 -2.34
CA PRO A 19 9.83 8.36 -2.51
C PRO A 19 9.31 6.97 -2.88
N GLY A 20 8.02 6.77 -2.62
CA GLY A 20 7.29 5.65 -3.16
C GLY A 20 7.01 5.80 -4.65
N ALA A 21 6.27 4.85 -5.19
CA ALA A 21 5.77 4.85 -6.55
C ALA A 21 4.30 4.48 -6.57
N ILE A 22 3.53 5.20 -7.37
CA ILE A 22 2.12 4.90 -7.59
C ILE A 22 1.87 4.70 -9.08
N CYS A 23 0.97 3.78 -9.37
CA CYS A 23 0.43 3.62 -10.71
C CYS A 23 -1.06 3.34 -10.63
N SER A 24 -1.76 3.64 -11.71
CA SER A 24 -3.10 3.17 -11.92
C SER A 24 -3.22 2.43 -13.24
N VAL A 25 -4.21 1.56 -13.30
CA VAL A 25 -4.55 0.82 -14.50
C VAL A 25 -6.07 0.82 -14.62
N VAL A 26 -6.57 1.40 -15.71
CA VAL A 26 -7.99 1.33 -16.05
C VAL A 26 -8.26 0.02 -16.76
N TYR A 27 -9.22 -0.74 -16.25
CA TYR A 27 -9.73 -1.96 -16.87
C TYR A 27 -11.10 -1.70 -17.48
N ASP A 28 -11.20 -1.78 -18.80
CA ASP A 28 -12.47 -1.59 -19.53
C ASP A 28 -13.31 -2.88 -19.70
N GLY A 29 -12.85 -3.99 -19.11
CA GLY A 29 -13.42 -5.32 -19.32
C GLY A 29 -12.66 -6.19 -20.32
N ARG A 30 -11.67 -5.64 -21.04
CA ARG A 30 -10.87 -6.36 -22.04
C ARG A 30 -9.39 -6.03 -21.98
N ARG A 31 -9.01 -4.82 -21.55
CA ARG A 31 -7.63 -4.33 -21.58
C ARG A 31 -7.31 -3.45 -20.38
N PHE A 32 -6.02 -3.35 -20.11
CA PHE A 32 -5.39 -2.49 -19.11
C PHE A 32 -4.67 -1.32 -19.85
N GLY A 33 -4.75 -0.09 -19.32
CA GLY A 33 -4.08 1.12 -19.87
C GLY A 33 -2.63 1.36 -19.39
N ASP A 34 -2.05 2.51 -19.76
CA ASP A 34 -0.65 2.94 -19.47
C ASP A 34 -0.45 3.55 -18.06
N PHE A 35 0.83 3.67 -17.61
CA PHE A 35 1.25 3.83 -16.21
C PHE A 35 2.39 4.87 -15.96
N LYS A 36 2.46 5.37 -14.70
CA LYS A 36 3.62 5.71 -13.80
C LYS A 36 3.75 7.14 -13.23
N GLU A 37 3.98 7.21 -11.91
CA GLU A 37 4.56 8.39 -11.21
C GLU A 37 5.35 7.98 -9.93
N LEU A 38 6.36 8.77 -9.54
CA LEU A 38 7.00 8.67 -8.21
C LEU A 38 6.34 9.65 -7.26
N VAL A 39 5.94 9.19 -6.08
CA VAL A 39 5.10 9.99 -5.18
C VAL A 39 5.43 9.79 -3.70
N ARG A 40 5.10 10.82 -2.93
CA ARG A 40 4.97 10.78 -1.48
C ARG A 40 3.52 10.51 -1.08
N PHE A 41 3.27 10.23 0.19
CA PHE A 41 1.92 9.88 0.69
C PHE A 41 0.84 10.94 0.36
N GLY A 42 1.16 12.22 0.48
CA GLY A 42 0.22 13.29 0.12
C GLY A 42 -0.13 13.28 -1.38
N GLN A 43 0.88 13.16 -2.24
CA GLN A 43 0.70 13.10 -3.69
C GLN A 43 -0.05 11.82 -4.10
N ALA A 44 0.24 10.69 -3.45
CA ALA A 44 -0.48 9.44 -3.64
C ALA A 44 -1.98 9.60 -3.30
N LEU A 45 -2.31 10.33 -2.24
CA LEU A 45 -3.70 10.55 -1.82
C LEU A 45 -4.44 11.42 -2.84
N ASP A 46 -3.80 12.48 -3.33
CA ASP A 46 -4.37 13.35 -4.35
C ASP A 46 -4.62 12.58 -5.65
N PHE A 47 -3.66 11.74 -6.07
CA PHE A 47 -3.79 10.86 -7.24
C PHE A 47 -4.96 9.87 -7.11
N VAL A 48 -5.11 9.21 -5.95
CA VAL A 48 -6.24 8.29 -5.69
C VAL A 48 -7.58 9.03 -5.77
N ARG A 49 -7.66 10.24 -5.20
CA ARG A 49 -8.89 11.06 -5.20
C ARG A 49 -9.27 11.51 -6.60
N GLU A 50 -8.30 11.93 -7.40
CA GLU A 50 -8.54 12.31 -8.81
C GLU A 50 -9.14 11.14 -9.58
N ILE A 51 -8.55 9.95 -9.46
CA ILE A 51 -9.02 8.74 -10.14
C ILE A 51 -10.41 8.34 -9.68
N HIS A 52 -10.66 8.33 -8.37
CA HIS A 52 -11.97 7.99 -7.82
C HIS A 52 -13.06 8.97 -8.28
N GLY A 53 -12.72 10.26 -8.41
CA GLY A 53 -13.63 11.30 -8.90
C GLY A 53 -14.17 11.07 -10.33
N LEU A 54 -13.56 10.18 -11.11
CA LEU A 54 -14.04 9.80 -12.45
C LEU A 54 -15.28 8.88 -12.42
N GLY A 55 -15.77 8.50 -11.23
CA GLY A 55 -17.06 7.82 -11.04
C GLY A 55 -17.05 6.33 -11.36
N GLN A 56 -15.88 5.71 -11.34
CA GLN A 56 -15.69 4.26 -11.53
C GLN A 56 -15.35 3.58 -10.20
N LEU A 57 -15.49 2.25 -10.15
CA LEU A 57 -14.97 1.47 -9.02
C LEU A 57 -13.44 1.67 -8.96
N THR A 58 -12.93 2.15 -7.82
CA THR A 58 -11.49 2.27 -7.57
C THR A 58 -11.09 1.24 -6.52
N LEU A 59 -10.03 0.48 -6.79
CA LEU A 59 -9.42 -0.43 -5.83
C LEU A 59 -7.96 -0.03 -5.63
N VAL A 60 -7.58 0.30 -4.40
CA VAL A 60 -6.21 0.66 -4.05
C VAL A 60 -5.52 -0.51 -3.35
N ALA A 61 -4.44 -1.01 -3.96
CA ALA A 61 -3.53 -1.99 -3.38
C ALA A 61 -2.28 -1.26 -2.86
N ILE A 62 -1.93 -1.51 -1.60
CA ILE A 62 -0.83 -0.82 -0.91
C ILE A 62 0.22 -1.84 -0.50
N ASP A 63 1.49 -1.59 -0.86
CA ASP A 63 2.63 -2.37 -0.36
C ASP A 63 3.19 -1.75 0.92
N GLN A 64 2.46 -1.97 2.02
CA GLN A 64 2.93 -1.64 3.37
C GLN A 64 2.24 -2.53 4.41
N PRO A 65 2.97 -3.01 5.44
CA PRO A 65 2.34 -3.69 6.57
C PRO A 65 1.36 -2.78 7.33
N THR A 66 0.09 -3.19 7.41
CA THR A 66 -0.95 -2.53 8.23
C THR A 66 -1.28 -3.27 9.53
N ILE A 67 -0.68 -4.46 9.75
CA ILE A 67 -0.82 -5.24 10.98
C ILE A 67 0.58 -5.59 11.52
N VAL A 68 1.05 -4.79 12.47
CA VAL A 68 2.39 -4.89 13.07
C VAL A 68 2.31 -4.99 14.61
N PRO A 69 1.97 -6.17 15.16
CA PRO A 69 1.77 -6.33 16.60
C PRO A 69 3.07 -6.39 17.41
N ASN A 70 4.19 -6.73 16.77
CA ASN A 70 5.47 -6.89 17.45
C ASN A 70 6.02 -5.54 17.90
N GLN A 71 6.28 -5.40 19.19
CA GLN A 71 6.97 -4.22 19.74
C GLN A 71 8.43 -4.16 19.28
N SER A 72 9.09 -5.31 19.15
CA SER A 72 10.48 -5.43 18.70
C SER A 72 10.72 -6.73 17.93
N SER A 73 11.91 -6.83 17.30
CA SER A 73 12.37 -8.02 16.56
C SER A 73 11.49 -8.41 15.36
N MET A 74 11.67 -9.62 14.82
CA MET A 74 10.89 -10.17 13.69
C MET A 74 9.68 -10.97 14.15
N ARG A 75 8.60 -10.91 13.36
CA ARG A 75 7.44 -11.82 13.43
C ARG A 75 7.84 -13.26 13.06
N PRO A 76 7.12 -14.29 13.52
CA PRO A 76 7.41 -15.68 13.16
C PRO A 76 7.46 -15.93 11.65
N ALA A 77 6.52 -15.37 10.89
CA ALA A 77 6.50 -15.50 9.43
C ALA A 77 7.77 -14.92 8.77
N GLU A 78 8.25 -13.78 9.27
CA GLU A 78 9.48 -13.14 8.79
C GLU A 78 10.71 -13.99 9.12
N ARG A 79 10.73 -14.67 10.28
CA ARG A 79 11.82 -15.60 10.64
C ARG A 79 11.85 -16.80 9.71
N VAL A 80 10.69 -17.36 9.36
CA VAL A 80 10.60 -18.45 8.39
C VAL A 80 11.15 -17.99 7.04
N GLY A 81 10.69 -16.83 6.54
CA GLY A 81 11.25 -16.22 5.34
C GLY A 81 12.76 -16.07 5.44
N ALA A 82 13.26 -15.38 6.46
CA ALA A 82 14.69 -15.14 6.67
C ALA A 82 15.50 -16.44 6.71
N SER A 83 14.98 -17.52 7.30
CA SER A 83 15.67 -18.82 7.32
C SER A 83 15.89 -19.41 5.93
N VAL A 84 15.00 -19.13 4.97
CA VAL A 84 15.06 -19.65 3.60
C VAL A 84 15.95 -18.79 2.69
N ILE A 85 16.00 -17.48 2.89
CA ILE A 85 16.70 -16.52 2.01
C ILE A 85 18.07 -16.07 2.56
N SER A 86 18.34 -16.19 3.86
CA SER A 86 19.57 -15.65 4.48
C SER A 86 20.88 -16.23 3.91
N TRP A 87 20.90 -17.51 3.52
CA TRP A 87 22.08 -18.14 2.93
C TRP A 87 22.42 -17.59 1.53
N LEU A 88 21.45 -16.98 0.84
CA LEU A 88 21.63 -16.27 -0.42
C LEU A 88 22.05 -14.80 -0.22
N GLY A 89 22.27 -14.36 1.03
CA GLY A 89 22.60 -12.97 1.37
C GLY A 89 21.39 -12.02 1.35
N GLY A 90 20.17 -12.53 1.16
CA GLY A 90 18.97 -11.71 1.27
C GLY A 90 18.50 -11.58 2.71
N GLY A 91 17.83 -10.46 3.02
CA GLY A 91 17.29 -10.17 4.34
C GLY A 91 15.78 -9.99 4.30
N VAL A 92 15.10 -10.35 5.38
CA VAL A 92 13.71 -9.96 5.62
C VAL A 92 13.72 -8.72 6.51
N GLN A 93 13.06 -7.66 6.05
CA GLN A 93 12.90 -6.45 6.84
C GLN A 93 11.95 -6.74 8.01
N PRO A 94 12.39 -6.53 9.27
CA PRO A 94 11.56 -6.83 10.43
C PRO A 94 10.46 -5.76 10.58
N ALA A 95 9.20 -6.14 10.36
CA ALA A 95 8.07 -5.27 10.67
C ALA A 95 7.82 -5.29 12.18
N ASN A 96 8.33 -4.28 12.88
CA ASN A 96 8.07 -4.05 14.30
C ASN A 96 8.01 -2.58 14.64
N ARG A 97 7.32 -2.28 15.74
CA ARG A 97 7.02 -0.91 16.19
C ARG A 97 8.23 -0.13 16.71
N ALA A 98 9.39 -0.77 16.94
CA ALA A 98 10.64 -0.05 17.22
C ALA A 98 11.22 0.65 15.97
N ARG A 99 10.71 0.36 14.76
CA ARG A 99 10.98 1.12 13.54
C ARG A 99 10.09 2.39 13.53
N VAL A 100 10.53 3.38 14.29
CA VAL A 100 9.83 4.66 14.48
C VAL A 100 9.52 5.35 13.15
N ARG A 101 8.29 5.86 13.01
CA ARG A 101 7.69 6.46 11.79
C ARG A 101 7.55 5.53 10.58
N MET A 102 7.89 4.25 10.71
CA MET A 102 7.76 3.26 9.63
C MET A 102 6.66 2.25 9.94
N PHE A 103 6.61 1.75 11.18
CA PHE A 103 5.63 0.75 11.61
C PHE A 103 5.00 1.04 12.99
N ASP A 104 5.32 2.18 13.61
CA ASP A 104 4.66 2.65 14.83
C ASP A 104 3.40 3.45 14.50
N ASP A 105 2.72 4.00 15.51
CA ASP A 105 1.51 4.81 15.31
C ASP A 105 1.78 6.15 14.60
N GLY A 106 3.04 6.53 14.45
CA GLY A 106 3.48 7.72 13.72
C GLY A 106 3.74 7.46 12.23
N ALA A 107 3.54 6.24 11.74
CA ALA A 107 3.75 5.93 10.34
C ALA A 107 2.76 6.67 9.41
N PRO A 108 3.22 7.18 8.26
CA PRO A 108 2.41 8.01 7.35
C PRO A 108 1.22 7.27 6.73
N ILE A 109 1.28 5.93 6.69
CA ILE A 109 0.19 5.08 6.21
C ILE A 109 -1.10 5.29 6.97
N TRP A 110 -1.04 5.57 8.28
CA TRP A 110 -2.24 5.76 9.08
C TRP A 110 -3.00 7.02 8.73
N SER A 111 -2.28 8.13 8.52
CA SER A 111 -2.90 9.36 8.00
C SER A 111 -3.46 9.15 6.61
N PHE A 112 -2.71 8.48 5.73
CA PHE A 112 -3.14 8.21 4.37
C PHE A 112 -4.44 7.39 4.32
N LEU A 113 -4.52 6.29 5.06
CA LEU A 113 -5.73 5.44 5.13
C LEU A 113 -6.92 6.19 5.70
N ARG A 114 -6.72 6.91 6.83
CA ARG A 114 -7.76 7.72 7.46
C ARG A 114 -8.29 8.80 6.51
N ASP A 115 -7.40 9.51 5.82
CA ASP A 115 -7.76 10.65 4.98
C ASP A 115 -8.29 10.19 3.60
N MET A 116 -7.96 8.98 3.17
CA MET A 116 -8.58 8.30 2.03
C MET A 116 -10.03 7.93 2.34
N GLY A 117 -10.33 7.56 3.59
CA GLY A 117 -11.68 7.13 3.99
C GLY A 117 -12.10 5.80 3.35
N ALA A 118 -11.13 5.01 2.90
CA ALA A 118 -11.34 3.71 2.28
C ALA A 118 -11.82 2.66 3.28
N THR A 119 -12.48 1.61 2.78
CA THR A 119 -12.91 0.46 3.60
C THR A 119 -11.89 -0.66 3.50
N GLU A 120 -11.09 -0.85 4.54
CA GLU A 120 -10.09 -1.92 4.65
C GLU A 120 -10.73 -3.25 5.08
N ASP A 121 -11.63 -3.80 4.26
CA ASP A 121 -12.26 -5.10 4.50
C ASP A 121 -12.14 -5.97 3.24
N PRO A 122 -11.19 -6.93 3.23
CA PRO A 122 -10.96 -7.78 2.06
C PRO A 122 -12.13 -8.72 1.77
N GLU A 123 -12.97 -9.05 2.75
CA GLU A 123 -14.15 -9.88 2.53
C GLU A 123 -15.28 -9.06 1.92
N ARG A 124 -15.52 -7.84 2.40
CA ARG A 124 -16.48 -6.91 1.75
C ARG A 124 -16.04 -6.51 0.34
N GLY A 125 -14.74 -6.35 0.11
CA GLY A 125 -14.17 -6.01 -1.18
C GLY A 125 -14.51 -7.02 -2.29
N ARG A 126 -14.75 -8.29 -1.96
CA ARG A 126 -15.06 -9.35 -2.95
C ARG A 126 -16.37 -9.12 -3.71
N SER A 127 -17.34 -8.44 -3.10
CA SER A 127 -18.68 -8.22 -3.67
C SER A 127 -19.04 -6.74 -3.80
N ALA A 128 -18.08 -5.84 -3.62
CA ALA A 128 -18.32 -4.41 -3.65
C ALA A 128 -18.71 -3.96 -5.08
N ALA A 129 -19.90 -3.36 -5.20
CA ALA A 129 -20.37 -2.75 -6.46
C ALA A 129 -19.86 -1.32 -6.65
N VAL A 130 -19.45 -0.69 -5.54
CA VAL A 130 -18.85 0.64 -5.45
C VAL A 130 -17.75 0.56 -4.40
N GLY A 131 -16.68 1.35 -4.54
CA GLY A 131 -15.55 1.27 -3.64
C GLY A 131 -14.66 2.50 -3.68
N LEU A 132 -13.89 2.63 -2.60
CA LEU A 132 -12.68 3.43 -2.45
C LEU A 132 -11.72 2.58 -1.61
#